data_AF-A0A2G8L2A9-F1
#
_entry.id   AF-A0A2G8L2A9-F1
#
_cell.length_a   1.000
_cell.length_b   1.000
_cell.length_c   1.000
_cell.angle_alpha   90.00
_cell.angle_beta   90.00
_cell.angle_gamma   90.00
#
_symmetry.space_group_name_H-M   'P 1'
#
loop_
_entity.id
_entity.type
_entity.pdbx_description
1 polymer ?
#
loop_
_entity_poly.entity_id
_entity_poly.type
_entity_poly.pdbx_seq_one_letter_code
_entity_poly.pdbx_strand_id
1 'polypeptide(L)'
;MKSERDSIYNNRKCRMETCFDFNRCRKGFKVYIYPSSQTDPISASYSKILTSIRESKYYTTDPDEACLFVPSVDTIDRDKLSTKYVHNVKEKIESLPYWNIHGRNHLIFNLYSGSWPDYSEELGFNVNQAILIKASFPVENFRKDFDISLPLFGKTHPQKGGSKGDLQANNFPVQRKYLLAFKGKRYLSGIGSDSRNALYHIHNGNDIILLTTCKHGKDWQKHKDSRCDKDNAEYDR
;
A
#
# COMPACT_ATOMS: atom_id res chain seq x y z
N MET A 1 -16.84 -3.73 -33.73
CA MET A 1 -15.67 -4.01 -32.86
C MET A 1 -15.36 -2.81 -31.98
N LYS A 2 -16.22 -2.52 -31.00
CA LYS A 2 -16.09 -1.37 -30.10
C LYS A 2 -16.63 -1.78 -28.73
N SER A 3 -15.95 -2.72 -28.04
CA SER A 3 -16.38 -3.14 -26.68
C SER A 3 -15.35 -3.95 -25.88
N GLU A 4 -14.06 -3.63 -25.93
CA GLU A 4 -13.07 -4.27 -25.02
C GLU A 4 -12.07 -3.29 -24.39
N ARG A 5 -12.25 -1.97 -24.55
CA ARG A 5 -11.39 -0.96 -23.89
C ARG A 5 -12.09 -0.15 -22.79
N ASP A 6 -13.34 -0.46 -22.46
CA ASP A 6 -14.16 0.35 -21.54
C ASP A 6 -14.40 -0.25 -20.15
N SER A 7 -13.81 -1.39 -19.78
CA SER A 7 -14.10 -2.03 -18.48
C SER A 7 -13.13 -1.72 -17.33
N ILE A 8 -12.00 -1.04 -17.59
CA ILE A 8 -11.02 -0.70 -16.53
C ILE A 8 -11.33 0.67 -15.87
N TYR A 9 -12.20 1.48 -16.48
CA TYR A 9 -12.39 2.89 -16.11
C TYR A 9 -13.80 3.33 -15.70
N ASN A 10 -14.73 2.41 -15.45
CA ASN A 10 -16.05 2.79 -14.92
C ASN A 10 -16.00 3.38 -13.49
N ASN A 11 -14.82 3.35 -12.85
CA ASN A 11 -14.64 3.62 -11.43
C ASN A 11 -13.96 4.96 -11.09
N ARG A 12 -13.41 5.68 -12.08
CA ARG A 12 -12.76 6.99 -11.86
C ARG A 12 -13.72 8.09 -11.38
N LYS A 13 -15.03 7.82 -11.42
CA LYS A 13 -16.09 8.75 -10.99
C LYS A 13 -16.58 8.50 -9.56
N CYS A 14 -16.06 7.50 -8.86
CA CYS A 14 -16.48 7.27 -7.48
C CYS A 14 -16.02 8.41 -6.58
N ARG A 15 -16.99 8.95 -5.84
CA ARG A 15 -16.83 9.93 -4.78
C ARG A 15 -17.59 9.44 -3.56
N MET A 16 -17.37 10.09 -2.42
CA MET A 16 -18.11 9.75 -1.21
C MET A 16 -19.63 9.88 -1.44
N GLU A 17 -20.09 10.88 -2.19
CA GLU A 17 -21.53 11.10 -2.41
C GLU A 17 -22.18 10.05 -3.31
N THR A 18 -21.40 9.36 -4.16
CA THR A 18 -21.93 8.45 -5.20
C THR A 18 -21.69 6.98 -4.88
N CYS A 19 -20.57 6.65 -4.25
CA CYS A 19 -20.11 5.29 -4.04
C CYS A 19 -20.01 4.88 -2.57
N PHE A 20 -20.36 5.76 -1.64
CA PHE A 20 -20.42 5.47 -0.21
C PHE A 20 -21.86 5.62 0.31
N ASP A 21 -22.34 4.65 1.09
CA ASP A 21 -23.62 4.74 1.78
C ASP A 21 -23.44 5.30 3.18
N PHE A 22 -23.73 6.59 3.33
CA PHE A 22 -23.72 7.29 4.62
C PHE A 22 -24.81 6.81 5.58
N ASN A 23 -25.88 6.17 5.09
CA ASN A 23 -26.98 5.74 5.96
C ASN A 23 -26.54 4.66 6.96
N ARG A 24 -25.61 3.78 6.54
CA ARG A 24 -25.00 2.76 7.41
C ARG A 24 -24.26 3.35 8.60
N CYS A 25 -23.83 4.60 8.50
CA CYS A 25 -23.00 5.27 9.50
C CYS A 25 -23.81 6.18 10.44
N ARG A 26 -25.14 6.30 10.24
CA ARG A 26 -25.99 7.21 11.04
C ARG A 26 -26.10 6.82 12.51
N LYS A 27 -26.08 5.52 12.82
CA LYS A 27 -26.17 4.99 14.18
C LYS A 27 -24.82 4.93 14.89
N GLY A 28 -23.75 5.33 14.21
CA GLY A 28 -22.39 5.28 14.70
C GLY A 28 -21.42 4.79 13.63
N PHE A 29 -20.12 4.93 13.92
CA PHE A 29 -19.05 4.50 13.02
C PHE A 29 -18.48 3.17 13.50
N LYS A 30 -19.02 2.07 13.00
CA LYS A 30 -18.56 0.71 13.31
C LYS A 30 -17.94 0.02 12.10
N VAL A 31 -16.97 -0.85 12.35
CA VAL A 31 -16.21 -1.58 11.34
C VAL A 31 -16.38 -3.08 11.58
N TYR A 32 -16.97 -3.76 10.61
CA TYR A 32 -17.09 -5.21 10.61
C TYR A 32 -15.95 -5.83 9.82
N ILE A 33 -15.37 -6.91 10.35
CA ILE A 33 -14.35 -7.70 9.67
C ILE A 33 -14.98 -9.05 9.35
N TYR A 34 -14.93 -9.46 8.08
CA TYR A 34 -15.42 -10.78 7.68
C TYR A 34 -14.67 -11.88 8.44
N PRO A 35 -15.34 -13.01 8.74
CA PRO A 35 -14.68 -14.16 9.32
C PRO A 35 -13.61 -14.69 8.35
N SER A 36 -12.48 -15.16 8.89
CA SER A 36 -11.43 -15.77 8.08
C SER A 36 -11.86 -17.16 7.62
N SER A 37 -11.66 -17.47 6.34
CA SER A 37 -11.55 -18.86 5.91
C SER A 37 -10.28 -19.43 6.55
N GLN A 38 -10.32 -20.67 7.05
CA GLN A 38 -9.12 -21.31 7.62
C GLN A 38 -8.09 -21.70 6.55
N THR A 39 -8.47 -21.62 5.28
CA THR A 39 -7.73 -22.14 4.14
C THR A 39 -6.73 -21.15 3.54
N ASP A 40 -6.94 -19.85 3.73
CA ASP A 40 -6.14 -18.82 3.07
C ASP A 40 -5.04 -18.27 3.97
N PRO A 41 -3.80 -18.13 3.45
CA PRO A 41 -2.70 -17.58 4.22
C PRO A 41 -2.94 -16.08 4.49
N ILE A 42 -2.86 -15.68 5.76
CA ILE A 42 -2.84 -14.29 6.16
C ILE A 42 -1.40 -13.88 6.46
N SER A 43 -0.95 -12.77 5.88
CA SER A 43 0.36 -12.20 6.19
C SER A 43 0.41 -11.60 7.60
N ALA A 44 1.60 -11.58 8.21
CA ALA A 44 1.77 -10.97 9.52
C ALA A 44 1.36 -9.47 9.51
N SER A 45 1.64 -8.76 8.41
CA SER A 45 1.25 -7.37 8.24
C SER A 45 -0.27 -7.19 8.18
N TYR A 46 -0.98 -8.03 7.41
CA TYR A 46 -2.44 -7.93 7.35
C TYR A 46 -3.10 -8.35 8.67
N SER A 47 -2.57 -9.38 9.32
CA SER A 47 -2.99 -9.78 10.67
C SER A 47 -2.90 -8.61 11.65
N LYS A 48 -1.79 -7.84 11.65
CA LYS A 48 -1.64 -6.62 12.47
C LYS A 48 -2.69 -5.55 12.16
N ILE A 49 -3.02 -5.34 10.88
CA ILE A 49 -4.11 -4.41 10.48
C ILE A 49 -5.43 -4.87 11.09
N LEU A 50 -5.82 -6.14 10.86
CA LEU A 50 -7.08 -6.68 11.35
C LEU A 50 -7.15 -6.64 12.88
N THR A 51 -6.09 -7.02 13.59
CA THR A 51 -6.03 -6.96 15.06
C THR A 51 -6.16 -5.53 15.56
N SER A 52 -5.50 -4.56 14.93
CA SER A 52 -5.63 -3.14 15.32
C SER A 52 -7.06 -2.62 15.17
N ILE A 53 -7.80 -3.09 14.16
CA ILE A 53 -9.22 -2.77 14.00
C ILE A 53 -10.04 -3.44 15.10
N ARG A 54 -9.84 -4.75 15.34
CA ARG A 54 -10.58 -5.52 16.37
C ARG A 54 -10.44 -4.96 17.78
N GLU A 55 -9.25 -4.48 18.13
CA GLU A 55 -8.97 -3.90 19.45
C GLU A 55 -9.47 -2.46 19.58
N SER A 56 -9.94 -1.84 18.49
CA SER A 56 -10.46 -0.48 18.52
C SER A 56 -11.92 -0.43 18.99
N LYS A 57 -12.34 0.72 19.54
CA LYS A 57 -13.75 0.99 19.89
C LYS A 57 -14.72 0.94 18.70
N TYR A 58 -14.18 0.97 17.48
CA TYR A 58 -14.96 0.97 16.25
C TYR A 58 -15.32 -0.45 15.80
N TYR A 59 -14.67 -1.50 16.31
CA TYR A 59 -15.01 -2.86 15.92
C TYR A 59 -16.46 -3.25 16.29
N THR A 60 -17.07 -4.06 15.42
CA THR A 60 -18.32 -4.77 15.71
C THR A 60 -18.28 -6.19 15.12
N THR A 61 -18.94 -7.12 15.80
CA THR A 61 -19.23 -8.47 15.30
C THR A 61 -20.56 -8.54 14.54
N ASP A 62 -21.40 -7.50 14.66
CA ASP A 62 -22.70 -7.42 13.98
C ASP A 62 -22.56 -6.62 12.67
N PRO A 63 -22.73 -7.26 11.50
CA PRO A 63 -22.66 -6.57 10.21
C PRO A 63 -23.80 -5.56 9.99
N ASP A 64 -24.94 -5.68 10.66
CA ASP A 64 -26.07 -4.76 10.48
C ASP A 64 -25.83 -3.40 11.14
N GLU A 65 -24.97 -3.35 12.17
CA GLU A 65 -24.51 -2.10 12.79
C GLU A 65 -23.30 -1.49 12.09
N ALA A 66 -22.71 -2.20 11.12
CA ALA A 66 -21.45 -1.80 10.50
C ALA A 66 -21.62 -0.67 9.47
N CYS A 67 -20.84 0.39 9.65
CA CYS A 67 -20.64 1.46 8.67
C CYS A 67 -19.64 1.02 7.58
N LEU A 68 -18.57 0.33 7.96
CA LEU A 68 -17.52 -0.14 7.07
C LEU A 68 -17.29 -1.65 7.16
N PHE A 69 -16.81 -2.23 6.07
CA PHE A 69 -16.54 -3.65 5.94
C PHE A 69 -15.08 -3.89 5.54
N VAL A 70 -14.42 -4.85 6.18
CA VAL A 70 -13.05 -5.25 5.85
C VAL A 70 -13.02 -6.75 5.54
N PRO A 71 -12.73 -7.15 4.29
CA PRO A 71 -12.55 -8.56 3.95
C PRO A 71 -11.48 -9.25 4.81
N SER A 72 -11.66 -10.52 5.13
CA SER A 72 -10.59 -11.34 5.73
C SER A 72 -9.53 -11.79 4.71
N VAL A 73 -9.84 -11.65 3.42
CA VAL A 73 -8.96 -11.98 2.31
C VAL A 73 -7.77 -11.01 2.27
N ASP A 74 -6.56 -11.53 2.37
CA ASP A 74 -5.34 -10.73 2.34
C ASP A 74 -5.01 -10.26 0.91
N THR A 75 -5.23 -8.98 0.64
CA THR A 75 -4.91 -8.33 -0.64
C THR A 75 -3.70 -7.41 -0.58
N ILE A 76 -2.97 -7.38 0.54
CA ILE A 76 -1.90 -6.38 0.71
C ILE A 76 -0.75 -6.58 -0.26
N ASP A 77 -0.52 -7.83 -0.67
CA ASP A 77 0.54 -8.24 -1.58
C ASP A 77 -0.07 -8.92 -2.80
N ARG A 78 -0.08 -8.20 -3.93
CA ARG A 78 -0.57 -8.71 -5.23
C ARG A 78 0.57 -9.01 -6.19
N ASP A 79 1.80 -9.13 -5.69
CA ASP A 79 2.90 -9.66 -6.46
C ASP A 79 2.71 -11.17 -6.68
N LYS A 80 2.55 -11.59 -7.94
CA LYS A 80 2.35 -13.01 -8.31
C LYS A 80 3.52 -13.91 -7.89
N LEU A 81 4.71 -13.34 -7.68
CA LEU A 81 5.89 -14.06 -7.21
C LEU A 81 5.96 -14.19 -5.68
N SER A 82 5.08 -13.50 -4.96
CA SER A 82 5.04 -13.55 -3.50
C SER A 82 4.47 -14.87 -3.00
N THR A 83 5.11 -15.46 -2.00
CA THR A 83 4.56 -16.63 -1.27
C THR A 83 3.30 -16.28 -0.46
N LYS A 84 2.98 -14.99 -0.33
CA LYS A 84 1.76 -14.48 0.29
C LYS A 84 0.64 -14.19 -0.73
N TYR A 85 0.86 -14.46 -2.01
CA TYR A 85 -0.11 -14.17 -3.05
C TYR A 85 -1.37 -15.05 -2.89
N VAL A 86 -2.51 -14.41 -2.64
CA VAL A 86 -3.79 -15.11 -2.58
C VAL A 86 -4.34 -15.33 -3.99
N HIS A 87 -4.57 -16.59 -4.36
CA HIS A 87 -5.22 -16.99 -5.61
C HIS A 87 -6.75 -16.89 -5.53
N ASN A 88 -7.41 -16.80 -6.69
CA ASN A 88 -8.88 -16.74 -6.84
C ASN A 88 -9.51 -15.64 -5.97
N VAL A 89 -8.82 -14.48 -5.90
CA VAL A 89 -9.23 -13.35 -5.06
C VAL A 89 -10.58 -12.79 -5.50
N LYS A 90 -10.87 -12.79 -6.81
CA LYS A 90 -12.12 -12.31 -7.36
C LYS A 90 -13.30 -13.10 -6.81
N GLU A 91 -13.24 -14.42 -6.93
CA GLU A 91 -14.29 -15.33 -6.48
C GLU A 91 -14.48 -15.21 -4.96
N LYS A 92 -13.39 -15.08 -4.20
CA LYS A 92 -13.43 -14.92 -2.74
C LYS A 92 -14.04 -13.60 -2.30
N ILE A 93 -13.74 -12.50 -2.98
CA ILE A 93 -14.30 -11.19 -2.66
C ILE A 93 -15.77 -11.10 -3.10
N GLU A 94 -16.07 -11.53 -4.32
CA GLU A 94 -17.43 -11.46 -4.89
C GLU A 94 -18.42 -12.42 -4.21
N SER A 95 -17.95 -13.46 -3.54
CA SER A 95 -18.79 -14.37 -2.74
C SER A 95 -19.08 -13.88 -1.32
N LEU A 96 -18.50 -12.77 -0.89
CA LEU A 96 -18.75 -12.24 0.45
C LEU A 96 -20.21 -11.75 0.59
N PRO A 97 -20.95 -12.17 1.63
CA PRO A 97 -22.39 -11.89 1.75
C PRO A 97 -22.81 -10.41 1.66
N TYR A 98 -21.96 -9.48 2.11
CA TYR A 98 -22.27 -8.04 2.09
C TYR A 98 -21.55 -7.27 0.97
N TRP A 99 -20.82 -7.95 0.09
CA TRP A 99 -20.15 -7.32 -1.06
C TRP A 99 -21.13 -6.80 -2.13
N ASN A 100 -22.34 -7.38 -2.16
CA ASN A 100 -23.42 -7.35 -3.17
C ASN A 100 -23.84 -5.98 -3.76
N ILE A 101 -23.24 -4.86 -3.35
CA ILE A 101 -23.29 -3.57 -4.05
C ILE A 101 -21.88 -3.18 -4.47
N HIS A 102 -21.27 -3.95 -5.38
CA HIS A 102 -19.98 -3.62 -5.99
C HIS A 102 -18.90 -3.14 -4.99
N GLY A 103 -18.85 -3.71 -3.78
CA GLY A 103 -17.89 -3.31 -2.74
C GLY A 103 -18.17 -1.98 -2.02
N ARG A 104 -19.36 -1.38 -2.16
CA ARG A 104 -19.75 -0.16 -1.43
C ARG A 104 -19.49 -0.31 0.07
N ASN A 105 -18.90 0.71 0.69
CA ASN A 105 -18.45 0.74 2.09
C ASN A 105 -17.38 -0.31 2.48
N HIS A 106 -16.79 -1.02 1.53
CA HIS A 106 -15.69 -1.95 1.81
C HIS A 106 -14.34 -1.24 1.74
N LEU A 107 -13.40 -1.64 2.59
CA LEU A 107 -12.01 -1.22 2.56
C LEU A 107 -11.15 -2.34 1.98
N ILE A 108 -10.38 -2.04 0.93
CA ILE A 108 -9.41 -2.96 0.34
C ILE A 108 -8.01 -2.42 0.61
N PHE A 109 -7.13 -3.25 1.15
CA PHE A 109 -5.74 -2.87 1.43
C PHE A 109 -4.80 -3.39 0.34
N ASN A 110 -3.92 -2.53 -0.19
CA ASN A 110 -2.84 -2.94 -1.08
C ASN A 110 -1.55 -2.16 -0.76
N LEU A 111 -0.54 -2.84 -0.22
CA LEU A 111 0.75 -2.23 0.13
C LEU A 111 1.81 -2.48 -0.95
N TYR A 112 1.76 -3.64 -1.60
CA TYR A 112 2.72 -4.05 -2.61
C TYR A 112 1.99 -4.31 -3.93
N SER A 113 2.36 -3.54 -4.96
CA SER A 113 1.81 -3.59 -6.32
C SER A 113 2.76 -4.30 -7.28
N GLY A 114 3.45 -5.33 -6.80
CA GLY A 114 4.47 -6.06 -7.57
C GLY A 114 5.91 -5.65 -7.27
N SER A 115 6.82 -6.47 -7.77
CA SER A 115 8.27 -6.26 -7.72
C SER A 115 8.79 -6.05 -9.14
N TRP A 116 9.85 -5.24 -9.30
CA TRP A 116 10.51 -5.10 -10.59
C TRP A 116 10.91 -6.47 -11.17
N PRO A 117 10.75 -6.70 -12.49
CA PRO A 117 10.21 -5.78 -13.51
C PRO A 117 8.67 -5.79 -13.60
N ASP A 118 8.01 -6.70 -12.89
CA ASP A 118 6.59 -7.05 -13.00
C ASP A 118 5.69 -6.23 -12.06
N TYR A 119 5.87 -4.91 -12.04
CA TYR A 119 4.92 -4.03 -11.35
C TYR A 119 3.54 -4.15 -12.00
N SER A 120 2.50 -4.36 -11.19
CA SER A 120 1.13 -4.46 -11.66
C SER A 120 0.19 -3.68 -10.75
N GLU A 121 -0.62 -2.84 -11.39
CA GLU A 121 -1.73 -2.13 -10.75
C GLU A 121 -2.96 -3.03 -10.57
N GLU A 122 -2.95 -4.22 -11.15
CA GLU A 122 -4.08 -5.15 -11.11
C GLU A 122 -4.14 -5.88 -9.77
N LEU A 123 -5.24 -5.70 -9.05
CA LEU A 123 -5.50 -6.48 -7.83
C LEU A 123 -6.00 -7.90 -8.13
N GLY A 124 -6.37 -8.18 -9.39
CA GLY A 124 -6.99 -9.44 -9.80
C GLY A 124 -8.51 -9.48 -9.64
N PHE A 125 -9.14 -8.34 -9.32
CA PHE A 125 -10.59 -8.16 -9.29
C PHE A 125 -10.93 -6.66 -9.43
N ASN A 126 -12.20 -6.36 -9.71
CA ASN A 126 -12.67 -4.99 -9.83
C ASN A 126 -13.00 -4.41 -8.45
N VAL A 127 -12.24 -3.39 -8.03
CA VAL A 127 -12.46 -2.68 -6.76
C VAL A 127 -13.82 -1.99 -6.72
N ASN A 128 -14.30 -1.51 -7.87
CA ASN A 128 -15.58 -0.81 -8.00
C ASN A 128 -15.79 0.22 -6.87
N GLN A 129 -16.92 0.17 -6.16
CA GLN A 129 -17.29 1.15 -5.14
C GLN A 129 -16.59 0.95 -3.78
N ALA A 130 -15.67 -0.02 -3.67
CA ALA A 130 -14.84 -0.14 -2.47
C ALA A 130 -13.80 0.98 -2.40
N ILE A 131 -13.48 1.42 -1.18
CA ILE A 131 -12.40 2.35 -0.90
C ILE A 131 -11.09 1.57 -0.98
N LEU A 132 -10.17 2.03 -1.84
CA LEU A 132 -8.85 1.45 -1.95
C LEU A 132 -7.90 2.19 -1.02
N ILE A 133 -7.24 1.43 -0.15
CA ILE A 133 -6.20 1.90 0.74
C ILE A 133 -4.88 1.40 0.20
N LYS A 134 -4.10 2.28 -0.44
CA LYS A 134 -2.91 1.88 -1.19
C LYS A 134 -1.67 2.66 -0.80
N ALA A 135 -0.53 1.96 -0.80
CA ALA A 135 0.75 2.59 -0.47
C ALA A 135 1.36 3.42 -1.61
N SER A 136 1.03 3.09 -2.85
CA SER A 136 1.54 3.77 -4.04
C SER A 136 0.44 3.85 -5.08
N PHE A 137 -0.11 5.04 -5.29
CA PHE A 137 -1.08 5.28 -6.37
C PHE A 137 -0.41 5.96 -7.55
N PRO A 138 -0.68 5.53 -8.79
CA PRO A 138 -0.59 6.40 -9.95
C PRO A 138 -1.58 7.55 -9.78
N VAL A 139 -1.17 8.76 -10.13
CA VAL A 139 -1.99 9.97 -9.98
C VAL A 139 -3.31 9.83 -10.75
N GLU A 140 -3.27 9.13 -11.88
CA GLU A 140 -4.41 8.93 -12.78
C GLU A 140 -5.46 7.96 -12.22
N ASN A 141 -5.09 7.15 -11.22
CA ASN A 141 -5.94 6.10 -10.66
C ASN A 141 -6.40 6.42 -9.22
N PHE A 142 -5.77 7.38 -8.56
CA PHE A 142 -6.18 7.80 -7.23
C PHE A 142 -7.52 8.56 -7.27
N ARG A 143 -8.55 8.01 -6.61
CA ARG A 143 -9.84 8.71 -6.47
C ARG A 143 -9.74 9.68 -5.30
N LYS A 144 -9.44 10.94 -5.61
CA LYS A 144 -9.32 12.01 -4.63
C LYS A 144 -10.57 12.06 -3.73
N ASP A 145 -10.34 12.24 -2.43
CA ASP A 145 -11.35 12.34 -1.38
C ASP A 145 -12.21 11.07 -1.19
N PHE A 146 -11.81 9.94 -1.81
CA PHE A 146 -12.48 8.64 -1.68
C PHE A 146 -11.50 7.54 -1.30
N ASP A 147 -10.40 7.41 -2.05
CA ASP A 147 -9.31 6.48 -1.74
C ASP A 147 -8.35 7.04 -0.67
N ILE A 148 -7.63 6.14 0.00
CA ILE A 148 -6.72 6.51 1.11
C ILE A 148 -5.29 6.13 0.73
N SER A 149 -4.41 7.13 0.64
CA SER A 149 -2.97 6.90 0.55
C SER A 149 -2.41 6.58 1.91
N LEU A 150 -1.77 5.42 2.03
CA LEU A 150 -1.17 4.92 3.27
C LEU A 150 0.35 4.88 3.13
N PRO A 151 1.17 5.20 4.15
CA PRO A 151 2.60 4.95 4.05
C PRO A 151 2.89 3.45 3.91
N LEU A 152 3.88 3.10 3.08
CA LEU A 152 4.39 1.73 3.02
C LEU A 152 5.18 1.41 4.30
N PHE A 153 4.65 0.52 5.13
CA PHE A 153 5.37 -0.01 6.28
C PHE A 153 5.99 -1.38 5.99
N GLY A 154 7.18 -1.61 6.54
CA GLY A 154 7.88 -2.88 6.42
C GLY A 154 7.20 -4.00 7.23
N LYS A 155 7.50 -5.26 6.88
CA LYS A 155 6.95 -6.46 7.57
C LYS A 155 7.27 -6.48 9.08
N THR A 156 8.41 -5.90 9.46
CA THR A 156 8.89 -5.80 10.85
C THR A 156 8.32 -4.62 11.61
N HIS A 157 7.50 -3.77 10.98
CA HIS A 157 6.90 -2.62 11.66
C HIS A 157 6.05 -3.09 12.87
N PRO A 158 6.27 -2.53 14.08
CA PRO A 158 5.53 -2.94 15.27
C PRO A 158 4.03 -2.63 15.11
N GLN A 159 3.17 -3.46 15.70
CA GLN A 159 1.71 -3.24 15.66
C GLN A 159 1.28 -2.10 16.58
N LYS A 160 1.88 -2.03 17.77
CA LYS A 160 1.64 -0.97 18.76
C LYS A 160 2.99 -0.49 19.29
N GLY A 161 3.05 0.80 19.57
CA GLY A 161 4.25 1.41 20.13
C GLY A 161 5.49 1.23 19.25
N GLY A 162 6.62 1.22 19.92
CA GLY A 162 7.96 1.28 19.34
C GLY A 162 8.85 2.08 20.26
N SER A 163 10.13 2.18 19.94
CA SER A 163 10.98 3.20 20.56
C SER A 163 10.29 4.55 20.39
N LYS A 164 10.23 5.37 21.45
CA LYS A 164 9.87 6.78 21.27
C LYS A 164 10.78 7.32 20.16
N GLY A 165 10.18 7.94 19.15
CA GLY A 165 10.98 8.68 18.18
C GLY A 165 11.80 9.74 18.92
N ASP A 166 12.85 10.25 18.28
CA ASP A 166 13.73 11.25 18.91
C ASP A 166 13.06 12.62 19.14
N LEU A 167 11.78 12.76 18.75
CA LEU A 167 10.95 13.92 19.03
C LEU A 167 10.56 13.96 20.52
N GLN A 168 11.40 14.63 21.31
CA GLN A 168 11.19 14.85 22.74
C GLN A 168 10.19 15.98 23.04
N ALA A 169 9.96 16.91 22.10
CA ALA A 169 9.01 18.01 22.23
C ALA A 169 8.43 18.43 20.88
N ASN A 170 7.27 19.09 20.90
CA ASN A 170 6.67 19.76 19.73
C ASN A 170 7.46 21.04 19.41
N ASN A 171 8.68 20.89 18.87
CA ASN A 171 9.46 22.02 18.39
C ASN A 171 8.89 22.48 17.05
N PHE A 172 8.02 23.49 17.08
CA PHE A 172 7.59 24.20 15.88
C PHE A 172 8.19 25.62 15.87
N PRO A 173 8.87 26.04 14.79
CA PRO A 173 9.18 25.25 13.59
C PRO A 173 10.22 24.16 13.88
N VAL A 174 10.08 23.01 13.22
CA VAL A 174 10.99 21.87 13.41
C VAL A 174 12.37 22.24 12.89
N GLN A 175 13.35 22.44 13.78
CA GLN A 175 14.75 22.54 13.38
C GLN A 175 15.25 21.14 12.96
N ARG A 176 15.17 20.85 11.66
CA ARG A 176 15.68 19.59 11.10
C ARG A 176 17.14 19.79 10.72
N LYS A 177 18.02 18.90 11.21
CA LYS A 177 19.41 18.82 10.74
C LYS A 177 19.48 18.51 9.24
N TYR A 178 18.59 17.64 8.76
CA TYR A 178 18.52 17.23 7.37
C TYR A 178 17.32 17.87 6.69
N LEU A 179 17.59 18.60 5.60
CA LEU A 179 16.59 19.07 4.65
C LEU A 179 15.94 17.90 3.90
N LEU A 180 16.77 16.93 3.47
CA LEU A 180 16.33 15.75 2.73
C LEU A 180 17.17 14.53 3.12
N ALA A 181 16.50 13.41 3.41
CA ALA A 181 17.14 12.12 3.64
C ALA A 181 16.46 11.03 2.80
N PHE A 182 17.25 10.27 2.06
CA PHE A 182 16.80 9.12 1.29
C PHE A 182 17.75 7.95 1.50
N LYS A 183 17.20 6.76 1.75
CA LYS A 183 17.94 5.50 1.74
C LYS A 183 17.16 4.51 0.87
N GLY A 184 17.69 4.13 -0.29
CA GLY A 184 16.95 3.26 -1.22
C GLY A 184 17.78 2.60 -2.31
N LYS A 185 17.10 2.01 -3.30
CA LYS A 185 17.76 1.33 -4.42
C LYS A 185 17.98 2.28 -5.60
N ARG A 186 19.14 2.18 -6.26
CA ARG A 186 19.45 2.82 -7.55
C ARG A 186 19.49 1.73 -8.62
N TYR A 187 18.55 1.79 -9.55
CA TYR A 187 18.48 0.80 -10.63
C TYR A 187 19.51 1.16 -11.70
N LEU A 188 20.37 0.20 -12.06
CA LEU A 188 21.44 0.41 -13.04
C LEU A 188 20.94 0.32 -14.49
N SER A 189 19.76 -0.25 -14.69
CA SER A 189 19.11 -0.41 -15.99
C SER A 189 17.59 -0.41 -15.83
N GLY A 190 16.87 -0.21 -16.94
CA GLY A 190 15.39 -0.24 -16.98
C GLY A 190 14.72 1.09 -16.61
N ILE A 191 13.38 1.10 -16.66
CA ILE A 191 12.59 2.31 -16.44
C ILE A 191 12.84 2.88 -15.03
N GLY A 192 13.15 4.17 -14.96
CA GLY A 192 13.45 4.88 -13.72
C GLY A 192 14.91 4.78 -13.24
N SER A 193 15.79 4.10 -14.00
CA SER A 193 17.24 4.11 -13.73
C SER A 193 17.79 5.53 -13.75
N ASP A 194 17.42 6.32 -14.75
CA ASP A 194 17.99 7.67 -14.96
C ASP A 194 17.62 8.62 -13.84
N SER A 195 16.34 8.65 -13.44
CA SER A 195 15.88 9.48 -12.32
C SER A 195 16.55 9.10 -11.00
N ARG A 196 16.71 7.80 -10.73
CA ARG A 196 17.40 7.32 -9.51
C ARG A 196 18.91 7.56 -9.58
N ASN A 197 19.48 7.51 -10.79
CA ASN A 197 20.88 7.83 -11.02
C ASN A 197 21.15 9.33 -10.94
N ALA A 198 20.16 10.20 -11.11
CA ALA A 198 20.33 11.63 -10.91
C ALA A 198 20.41 12.04 -9.42
N LEU A 199 19.90 11.21 -8.51
CA LEU A 199 19.79 11.55 -7.09
C LEU A 199 21.14 11.93 -6.47
N TYR A 200 22.25 11.25 -6.81
CA TYR A 200 23.53 11.58 -6.17
C TYR A 200 24.00 13.02 -6.41
N HIS A 201 23.55 13.68 -7.48
CA HIS A 201 23.98 15.03 -7.81
C HIS A 201 23.55 16.07 -6.77
N ILE A 202 22.48 15.81 -6.03
CA ILE A 202 22.01 16.71 -4.97
C ILE A 202 22.49 16.28 -3.58
N HIS A 203 23.23 15.16 -3.47
CA HIS A 203 23.83 14.74 -2.21
C HIS A 203 24.99 15.66 -1.84
N ASN A 204 24.91 16.30 -0.67
CA ASN A 204 25.94 17.23 -0.21
C ASN A 204 26.67 16.78 1.07
N GLY A 205 26.31 15.61 1.62
CA GLY A 205 26.93 15.06 2.83
C GLY A 205 26.65 15.84 4.12
N ASN A 206 25.80 16.88 4.08
CA ASN A 206 25.50 17.74 5.21
C ASN A 206 24.03 17.65 5.62
N ASP A 207 23.14 18.34 4.89
CA ASP A 207 21.70 18.40 5.15
C ASP A 207 20.87 17.71 4.05
N ILE A 208 21.48 17.33 2.91
CA ILE A 208 20.89 16.48 1.88
C ILE A 208 21.67 15.15 1.79
N ILE A 209 21.12 14.10 2.40
CA ILE A 209 21.74 12.78 2.50
C ILE A 209 21.00 11.77 1.61
N LEU A 210 21.67 11.23 0.60
CA LEU A 210 21.09 10.28 -0.36
C LEU A 210 21.96 9.03 -0.44
N LEU A 211 21.58 8.02 0.33
CA LEU A 211 22.29 6.74 0.39
C LEU A 211 21.59 5.76 -0.57
N THR A 212 22.32 5.23 -1.54
CA THR A 212 21.72 4.32 -2.53
C THR A 212 22.49 3.01 -2.64
N THR A 213 21.78 1.90 -2.86
CA THR A 213 22.41 0.63 -3.23
C THR A 213 22.06 0.26 -4.66
N CYS A 214 23.05 -0.19 -5.42
CA CYS A 214 22.88 -0.74 -6.75
C CYS A 214 22.58 -2.26 -6.74
N LYS A 215 22.60 -2.90 -5.56
CA LYS A 215 22.29 -4.34 -5.41
C LYS A 215 20.79 -4.57 -5.65
N HIS A 216 20.41 -4.86 -6.90
CA HIS A 216 19.01 -5.06 -7.27
C HIS A 216 18.81 -6.11 -8.38
N GLY A 217 17.94 -7.08 -8.14
CA GLY A 217 17.72 -8.18 -9.10
C GLY A 217 18.91 -9.14 -9.17
N LYS A 218 18.88 -10.08 -10.12
CA LYS A 218 19.96 -11.06 -10.30
C LYS A 218 21.13 -10.52 -11.14
N ASP A 219 20.86 -9.56 -12.01
CA ASP A 219 21.82 -9.09 -13.02
C ASP A 219 22.49 -7.75 -12.71
N TRP A 220 22.32 -7.18 -11.51
CA TRP A 220 22.94 -5.88 -11.17
C TRP A 220 24.47 -5.89 -11.36
N GLN A 221 25.12 -7.03 -11.12
CA GLN A 221 26.56 -7.19 -11.31
C GLN A 221 26.98 -6.98 -12.78
N LYS A 222 26.12 -7.37 -13.74
CA LYS A 222 26.38 -7.20 -15.18
C LYS A 222 26.27 -5.73 -15.61
N HIS A 223 25.44 -4.95 -14.91
CA HIS A 223 25.23 -3.53 -15.20
C HIS A 223 26.03 -2.61 -14.26
N LYS A 224 26.92 -3.18 -13.45
CA LYS A 224 27.68 -2.45 -12.43
C LYS A 224 28.49 -1.33 -13.08
N ASP A 225 28.19 -0.09 -12.67
CA ASP A 225 28.97 1.09 -13.03
C ASP A 225 30.08 1.38 -12.01
N SER A 226 30.90 2.39 -12.32
CA SER A 226 32.01 2.81 -11.48
C SER A 226 31.60 3.38 -10.12
N ARG A 227 30.35 3.83 -9.93
CA ARG A 227 29.86 4.39 -8.65
C ARG A 227 29.32 3.34 -7.69
N CYS A 228 28.87 2.20 -8.21
CA CYS A 228 28.14 1.17 -7.48
C CYS A 228 28.87 0.65 -6.21
N ASP A 229 30.19 0.50 -6.24
CA ASP A 229 30.94 0.08 -5.03
C ASP A 229 30.91 1.14 -3.92
N LYS A 230 31.12 2.41 -4.29
CA LYS A 230 31.06 3.54 -3.36
C LYS A 230 29.65 3.71 -2.80
N ASP A 231 28.65 3.69 -3.67
CA ASP A 231 27.23 3.77 -3.29
C ASP A 231 26.88 2.68 -2.26
N ASN A 232 27.28 1.43 -2.51
CA ASN A 232 27.04 0.33 -1.57
C ASN A 232 27.76 0.49 -0.23
N ALA A 233 29.02 0.93 -0.23
CA ALA A 233 29.78 1.15 0.99
C ALA A 233 29.16 2.27 1.86
N GLU A 234 28.67 3.34 1.24
CA GLU A 234 27.95 4.41 1.94
C GLU A 234 26.56 3.98 2.40
N TYR A 235 25.88 3.11 1.64
CA TYR A 235 24.57 2.57 2.01
C TYR A 235 24.62 1.61 3.21
N ASP A 236 25.68 0.80 3.31
CA ASP A 236 25.83 -0.19 4.38
C ASP A 236 26.30 0.45 5.71
N ARG A 237 26.69 1.73 5.69
CA ARG A 237 26.97 2.55 6.87
C ARG A 237 25.68 3.01 7.58
#